data_AF-A0A645F6M0-F1
#
_entry.id   AF-A0A645F6M0-F1
#
_cell.length_a   1.000
_cell.length_b   1.000
_cell.length_c   1.000
_cell.angle_alpha   90.00
_cell.angle_beta   90.00
_cell.angle_gamma   90.00
#
_symmetry.space_group_name_H-M   'P 1'
#
loop_
_entity.id
_entity.type
_entity.pdbx_description
1 polymer ?
#
loop_
_entity_poly.entity_id
_entity_poly.type
_entity_poly.pdbx_seq_one_letter_code
_entity_poly.pdbx_strand_id
1 'polypeptide(L)'
;MWAVNSKAAPEDIQATLDFLNWVVTSDEGTTMMAEQFGPIPFKNAKETTNVFFNDANKYLAEGKYVVTWAFNFTPNVDTWRAGVVAALTQYSAGGSWDDVVTAFVAGWATQYAAQ
;
A
#
# COMPACT_ATOMS: atom_id res chain seq x y z
N MET A 1 -0.97 -7.69 -2.77
CA MET A 1 -1.60 -8.56 -3.79
C MET A 1 -1.30 -10.00 -3.42
N TRP A 2 -2.29 -10.90 -3.46
CA TRP A 2 -2.07 -12.33 -3.30
C TRP A 2 -1.99 -12.98 -4.68
N ALA A 3 -1.08 -13.93 -4.83
CA ALA A 3 -0.88 -14.66 -6.08
C ALA A 3 -0.66 -16.14 -5.76
N VAL A 4 -1.16 -17.01 -6.64
CA VAL A 4 -0.96 -18.46 -6.53
C VAL A 4 0.19 -18.86 -7.44
N ASN A 5 1.12 -19.67 -6.92
CA ASN A 5 2.24 -20.18 -7.70
C ASN A 5 1.74 -21.20 -8.73
N SER A 6 1.77 -20.84 -10.02
CA SER A 6 1.35 -21.71 -11.11
C SER A 6 2.22 -22.95 -11.33
N LYS A 7 3.37 -23.05 -10.63
CA LYS A 7 4.28 -24.20 -10.70
C LYS A 7 4.14 -25.18 -9.54
N ALA A 8 3.23 -24.93 -8.59
CA ALA A 8 2.96 -25.86 -7.49
C ALA A 8 2.18 -27.10 -7.98
N ALA A 9 2.09 -28.12 -7.13
CA ALA A 9 1.28 -29.29 -7.45
C ALA A 9 -0.20 -28.89 -7.59
N PRO A 10 -0.98 -29.53 -8.48
CA PRO A 10 -2.40 -29.19 -8.69
C PRO A 10 -3.23 -29.17 -7.40
N GLU A 11 -3.00 -30.13 -6.51
CA GLU A 11 -3.63 -30.23 -5.19
C GLU A 11 -3.32 -29.04 -4.28
N ASP A 12 -2.08 -28.55 -4.29
CA ASP A 12 -1.66 -27.39 -3.49
C ASP A 12 -2.25 -26.09 -4.04
N ILE A 13 -2.33 -25.97 -5.37
CA ILE A 13 -3.00 -24.85 -6.03
C ILE A 13 -4.46 -24.79 -5.61
N GLN A 14 -5.17 -25.92 -5.66
CA GLN A 14 -6.57 -25.98 -5.28
C GLN A 14 -6.76 -25.67 -3.80
N ALA A 15 -5.97 -26.27 -2.92
CA ALA A 15 -6.01 -25.98 -1.48
C ALA A 15 -5.75 -24.51 -1.17
N THR A 16 -4.82 -23.87 -1.91
CA THR A 16 -4.55 -22.43 -1.77
C THR A 16 -5.76 -21.60 -2.21
N LEU A 17 -6.38 -21.91 -3.35
CA LEU A 17 -7.56 -21.19 -3.84
C LEU A 17 -8.73 -21.33 -2.86
N ASP A 18 -8.97 -22.53 -2.34
CA ASP A 18 -10.02 -22.82 -1.38
C ASP A 18 -9.79 -22.03 -0.08
N PHE A 19 -8.55 -22.01 0.41
CA PHE A 19 -8.18 -21.24 1.59
C PHE A 19 -8.39 -19.73 1.36
N LEU A 20 -7.88 -19.18 0.26
CA LEU A 20 -8.02 -17.74 -0.01
C LEU A 20 -9.50 -17.33 -0.15
N ASN A 21 -10.32 -18.18 -0.77
CA ASN A 21 -11.77 -17.96 -0.83
C ASN A 21 -12.39 -18.02 0.57
N TRP A 22 -12.10 -19.06 1.35
CA TRP A 22 -12.58 -19.19 2.72
C TRP A 22 -12.22 -17.97 3.57
N VAL A 23 -10.98 -17.47 3.50
CA VAL A 23 -10.52 -16.30 4.27
C VAL A 23 -11.39 -15.07 4.00
N VAL A 24 -11.81 -14.84 2.75
CA VAL A 24 -12.51 -13.60 2.36
C VAL A 24 -14.03 -13.74 2.28
N THR A 25 -14.58 -14.96 2.38
CA THR A 25 -16.02 -15.20 2.29
C THR A 25 -16.66 -15.87 3.51
N SER A 26 -15.90 -16.61 4.32
CA SER A 26 -16.44 -17.30 5.51
C SER A 26 -16.60 -16.35 6.69
N ASP A 27 -17.50 -16.68 7.61
CA ASP A 27 -17.71 -15.88 8.81
C ASP A 27 -16.47 -15.87 9.71
N GLU A 28 -15.85 -17.03 9.93
CA GLU A 28 -14.63 -17.15 10.71
C GLU A 28 -13.44 -16.43 10.06
N GLY A 29 -13.21 -16.63 8.76
CA GLY A 29 -12.10 -16.00 8.04
C GLY A 29 -12.21 -14.48 7.99
N THR A 30 -13.39 -13.96 7.67
CA THR A 30 -13.62 -12.51 7.59
C THR A 30 -13.60 -11.83 8.95
N THR A 31 -14.04 -12.51 10.01
CA THR A 31 -13.93 -12.03 11.40
C THR A 31 -12.47 -11.98 11.84
N MET A 32 -11.70 -13.05 11.60
CA MET A 32 -10.27 -13.09 11.90
C MET A 32 -9.52 -11.96 11.19
N MET A 33 -9.82 -11.70 9.92
CA MET A 33 -9.21 -10.58 9.19
C MET A 33 -9.54 -9.24 9.85
N ALA A 34 -10.82 -8.98 10.18
CA ALA A 34 -11.26 -7.72 10.77
C ALA A 34 -10.67 -7.44 12.16
N GLU A 35 -10.49 -8.49 12.98
CA GLU A 35 -9.99 -8.38 14.34
C GLU A 35 -8.46 -8.32 14.43
N GLN A 36 -7.76 -9.12 13.63
CA GLN A 36 -6.31 -9.31 13.76
C GLN A 36 -5.50 -8.44 12.79
N PHE A 37 -6.08 -8.08 11.64
CA PHE A 37 -5.36 -7.38 10.56
C PHE A 37 -6.02 -6.07 10.15
N GLY A 38 -7.36 -5.97 10.21
CA GLY A 38 -8.14 -4.81 9.78
C GLY A 38 -9.01 -5.09 8.55
N PRO A 39 -9.52 -4.03 7.89
CA PRO A 39 -10.47 -4.17 6.79
C PRO A 39 -9.79 -4.76 5.55
N ILE A 40 -10.52 -5.64 4.86
CA ILE A 40 -10.10 -6.24 3.59
C ILE A 40 -10.98 -5.73 2.45
N PRO A 41 -10.45 -5.53 1.23
CA PRO A 41 -11.19 -4.92 0.12
C PRO A 41 -12.10 -5.94 -0.60
N PHE A 42 -12.90 -6.71 0.15
CA PHE A 42 -13.81 -7.73 -0.37
C PHE A 42 -15.24 -7.49 0.14
N LYS A 43 -16.24 -7.93 -0.65
CA LYS A 43 -17.65 -7.64 -0.39
C LYS A 43 -18.18 -8.18 0.95
N ASN A 44 -17.65 -9.32 1.41
CA ASN A 44 -18.09 -9.98 2.64
C ASN A 44 -17.19 -9.63 3.85
N ALA A 45 -16.34 -8.62 3.73
CA ALA A 45 -15.48 -8.19 4.83
C ALA A 45 -16.34 -7.81 6.05
N LYS A 46 -16.02 -8.37 7.23
CA LYS A 46 -16.64 -7.94 8.48
C LYS A 46 -16.12 -6.55 8.85
N GLU A 47 -16.97 -5.80 9.53
CA GLU A 47 -16.56 -4.53 10.12
C GLU A 47 -15.54 -4.76 11.22
N THR A 48 -14.62 -3.81 11.36
CA THR A 48 -13.60 -3.82 12.40
C THR A 48 -14.03 -2.88 13.52
N THR A 49 -13.68 -3.24 14.76
CA THR A 49 -13.93 -2.39 15.93
C THR A 49 -12.93 -1.24 16.04
N ASN A 50 -11.86 -1.24 15.23
CA ASN A 50 -10.88 -0.18 15.18
C ASN A 50 -11.46 1.06 14.49
N VAL A 51 -11.68 2.10 15.28
CA VAL A 51 -12.29 3.36 14.85
C VAL A 51 -11.57 4.04 13.69
N PHE A 52 -10.24 3.89 13.57
CA PHE A 52 -9.49 4.50 12.47
C PHE A 52 -9.82 3.91 11.11
N PHE A 53 -10.15 2.61 11.07
CA PHE A 53 -10.56 1.96 9.84
C PHE A 53 -11.99 2.33 9.44
N ASN A 54 -12.87 2.57 10.43
CA ASN A 54 -14.21 3.07 10.16
C ASN A 54 -14.18 4.48 9.57
N ASP A 55 -13.31 5.36 10.07
CA ASP A 55 -13.07 6.68 9.49
C ASP A 55 -12.47 6.60 8.07
N ALA A 56 -11.53 5.67 7.83
CA ALA A 56 -10.99 5.43 6.49
C ALA A 56 -12.08 4.96 5.51
N ASN A 57 -12.94 4.03 5.91
CA ASN A 57 -14.07 3.55 5.11
C ASN A 57 -15.08 4.67 4.82
N LYS A 58 -15.35 5.54 5.80
CA LYS A 58 -16.18 6.73 5.62
C LYS A 58 -15.59 7.67 4.56
N TYR A 59 -14.29 7.94 4.60
CA TYR A 59 -13.62 8.74 3.58
C TYR A 59 -13.73 8.13 2.18
N LEU A 60 -13.62 6.80 2.05
CA LEU A 60 -13.85 6.12 0.77
C LEU A 60 -15.29 6.29 0.29
N ALA A 61 -16.28 6.14 1.18
CA ALA A 61 -17.69 6.33 0.85
C ALA A 61 -18.04 7.79 0.47
N GLU A 62 -17.32 8.76 1.03
CA GLU A 62 -17.38 10.19 0.65
C GLU A 62 -16.71 10.50 -0.70
N GLY A 63 -16.15 9.49 -1.38
CA GLY A 63 -15.49 9.65 -2.68
C GLY A 63 -14.04 10.09 -2.59
N LYS A 64 -13.42 10.07 -1.40
CA LYS A 64 -11.96 10.23 -1.28
C LYS A 64 -11.27 8.94 -1.74
N TYR A 65 -9.99 9.05 -2.07
CA TYR A 65 -9.19 7.93 -2.53
C TYR A 65 -7.89 7.83 -1.74
N VAL A 66 -7.38 6.61 -1.64
CA VAL A 66 -6.05 6.37 -1.09
C VAL A 66 -5.02 6.80 -2.13
N VAL A 67 -4.14 7.73 -1.78
CA VAL A 67 -2.97 8.05 -2.61
C VAL A 67 -2.07 6.81 -2.64
N THR A 68 -1.92 6.23 -3.83
CA THR A 68 -1.20 4.97 -3.99
C THR A 68 0.30 5.15 -3.74
N TRP A 69 0.87 4.23 -2.97
CA TRP A 69 2.32 4.13 -2.79
C TRP A 69 2.94 3.50 -4.05
N ALA A 70 3.17 4.31 -5.08
CA ALA A 70 3.63 3.86 -6.40
C ALA A 70 5.14 4.08 -6.62
N PHE A 71 5.99 3.39 -5.85
CA PHE A 71 7.46 3.52 -5.96
C PHE A 71 8.11 2.44 -6.83
N ASN A 72 7.31 1.52 -7.39
CA ASN A 72 7.82 0.41 -8.21
C ASN A 72 8.55 0.86 -9.49
N PHE A 73 8.36 2.12 -9.90
CA PHE A 73 8.96 2.70 -11.10
C PHE A 73 9.94 3.83 -10.78
N THR A 74 10.19 4.10 -9.50
CA THR A 74 11.12 5.13 -9.09
C THR A 74 12.56 4.64 -9.34
N PRO A 75 13.37 5.35 -10.15
CA PRO A 75 14.75 4.98 -10.41
C PRO A 75 15.59 5.11 -9.13
N ASN A 76 16.47 4.14 -8.88
CA ASN A 76 17.27 4.05 -7.64
C ASN A 76 16.47 4.48 -6.40
N VAL A 77 15.31 3.83 -6.20
CA VAL A 77 14.23 4.27 -5.28
C VAL A 77 14.71 4.71 -3.91
N ASP A 78 15.68 4.00 -3.31
CA ASP A 78 16.20 4.33 -1.99
C ASP A 78 16.97 5.65 -1.98
N THR A 79 17.85 5.86 -2.95
CA THR A 79 18.64 7.08 -3.09
C THR A 79 17.77 8.27 -3.46
N TRP A 80 16.85 8.11 -4.42
CA TRP A 80 15.91 9.16 -4.79
C TRP A 80 15.07 9.59 -3.58
N ARG A 81 14.48 8.62 -2.87
CA ARG A 81 13.65 8.85 -1.69
C ARG A 81 14.41 9.52 -0.56
N ALA A 82 15.65 9.10 -0.29
CA ALA A 82 16.48 9.72 0.73
C ALA A 82 16.70 11.22 0.45
N GLY A 83 16.91 11.59 -0.82
CA GLY A 83 17.03 12.99 -1.24
C GLY A 83 15.75 13.81 -1.01
N VAL A 84 14.60 13.27 -1.41
CA VAL A 84 13.29 13.94 -1.19
C VAL A 84 12.98 14.07 0.30
N VAL A 85 13.25 13.05 1.11
CA VAL A 85 13.04 13.07 2.57
C VAL A 85 13.93 14.13 3.22
N ALA A 86 15.21 14.21 2.84
CA ALA A 86 16.11 15.23 3.38
C ALA A 86 15.62 16.66 3.07
N ALA A 87 15.17 16.91 1.83
CA ALA A 87 14.60 18.20 1.45
C ALA A 87 13.30 18.51 2.22
N LEU A 88 12.39 17.54 2.40
CA LEU A 88 11.18 17.71 3.20
C LEU A 88 11.48 18.00 4.67
N THR A 89 12.51 17.36 5.25
CA THR A 89 12.97 17.66 6.61
C THR A 89 13.45 19.10 6.72
N GLN A 90 14.23 19.59 5.76
CA GLN A 90 14.69 20.99 5.76
C GLN A 90 13.53 21.98 5.57
N TYR A 91 12.62 21.70 4.64
CA TYR A 91 11.42 22.53 4.45
C TYR A 91 10.58 22.63 5.73
N SER A 92 10.38 21.52 6.44
CA SER A 92 9.63 21.49 7.70
C SER A 92 10.31 22.30 8.82
N ALA A 93 11.61 22.56 8.71
CA ALA A 93 12.37 23.42 9.62
C ALA A 93 12.43 24.89 9.17
N GLY A 94 11.65 25.29 8.17
CA GLY A 94 11.61 26.65 7.62
C GLY A 94 12.48 26.87 6.37
N GLY A 95 12.97 25.79 5.76
CA GLY A 95 13.67 25.83 4.48
C GLY A 95 12.76 26.14 3.29
N SER A 96 13.33 26.14 2.08
CA SER A 96 12.59 26.48 0.85
C SER A 96 11.77 25.30 0.31
N TRP A 97 10.57 25.60 -0.19
CA TRP A 97 9.79 24.63 -0.98
C TRP A 97 10.49 24.28 -2.31
N ASP A 98 11.24 25.23 -2.88
CA ASP A 98 11.94 25.01 -4.15
C ASP A 98 13.00 23.92 -4.06
N ASP A 99 13.59 23.71 -2.87
CA ASP A 99 14.53 22.62 -2.62
C ASP A 99 13.82 21.25 -2.68
N VAL A 100 12.58 21.17 -2.17
CA VAL A 100 11.74 19.98 -2.26
C VAL A 100 11.38 19.69 -3.72
N VAL A 101 10.95 20.72 -4.46
CA VAL A 101 10.65 20.60 -5.89
C VAL A 101 11.86 20.12 -6.67
N THR A 102 13.04 20.69 -6.39
CA THR A 102 14.30 20.30 -7.03
C THR A 102 14.67 18.86 -6.71
N ALA A 103 14.63 18.46 -5.44
CA ALA A 103 14.92 17.09 -5.02
C ALA A 103 13.96 16.07 -5.68
N PHE A 104 12.69 16.42 -5.83
CA PHE A 104 11.70 15.56 -6.47
C PHE A 104 11.93 15.46 -7.99
N VAL A 105 11.94 16.58 -8.70
CA VAL A 105 11.96 16.64 -10.17
C VAL A 105 13.35 16.33 -10.73
N ALA A 106 14.38 17.08 -10.30
CA ALA A 106 15.74 16.89 -10.81
C ALA A 106 16.39 15.63 -10.23
N GLY A 107 16.05 15.27 -8.99
CA GLY A 107 16.50 14.03 -8.39
C GLY A 107 16.04 12.80 -9.18
N TRP A 108 14.83 12.81 -9.73
CA TRP A 108 14.33 11.70 -10.55
C TRP A 108 15.19 11.51 -11.80
N ALA A 109 15.43 12.59 -12.56
CA ALA A 109 16.26 12.54 -13.76
C ALA A 109 17.69 12.09 -13.44
N THR A 110 18.25 12.54 -12.32
CA THR A 110 19.59 12.15 -11.84
C THR A 110 19.65 10.65 -11.56
N GLN A 111 18.68 10.12 -10.82
CA GLN A 111 18.66 8.71 -10.48
C GLN A 111 18.36 7.83 -11.69
N TYR A 112 17.52 8.29 -12.62
CA TYR A 112 17.24 7.58 -13.87
C TYR A 112 18.49 7.43 -14.74
N ALA A 113 19.31 8.48 -14.84
CA ALA A 113 20.55 8.43 -15.60
C ALA A 113 21.65 7.57 -14.95
N ALA A 114 21.52 7.27 -13.66
CA ALA A 114 22.48 6.50 -12.86
C ALA A 114 22.06 5.02 -12.68
N GLN A 115 21.00 4.57 -13.36
CA GLN A 115 20.50 3.19 -13.30
C GLN A 115 21.15 2.29 -14.37
#